data_AF-C5L8N1-F1
#
_entry.id   AF-C5L8N1-F1
#
_cell.length_a   1.000
_cell.length_b   1.000
_cell.length_c   1.000
_cell.angle_alpha   90.00
_cell.angle_beta   90.00
_cell.angle_gamma   90.00
#
_symmetry.space_group_name_H-M   'P 1'
#
loop_
_entity.id
_entity.type
_entity.pdbx_description
1 polymer ?
#
loop_
_entity_poly.entity_id
_entity_poly.type
_entity_poly.pdbx_seq_one_letter_code
_entity_poly.pdbx_strand_id
1 'polypeptide(L)'
;MMGLMFFAIMIGAGCLQVYSFEFLAFERDASAGTSVLAYWASKTLCHLFDTFLFTLIFTATWYLIIQANYNGVYGYCIFFIFAWWVTGFGQLMTVVFPMAISLLLAVIVPVEFVTMFGGVSPPISSDGFFQKAATYFGCGYYATELLTMAEFTALPSNILDLNVVADTVHGCKYGSSYYILRDVCILVGMGLIWRLCTLAWLEIIVKYRRDGLDSMLPWLAHLIDYFNTKFNPVVKDPDSHKPRDQDEHSQVGEASTSSTGGESISDTGASSSVSRRISAAGVRTRRATSSHISNAV
;
A
#
# COMPACT_ATOMS: atom_id res chain seq x y z
N MET A 1 12.15 -18.93 6.76
CA MET A 1 11.41 -17.71 7.17
C MET A 1 12.09 -16.42 6.72
N MET A 2 13.37 -16.17 7.04
CA MET A 2 14.06 -14.91 6.66
C MET A 2 13.95 -14.56 5.17
N GLY A 3 14.11 -15.54 4.26
CA GLY A 3 13.95 -15.32 2.82
C GLY A 3 12.56 -14.85 2.41
N LEU A 4 11.50 -15.41 3.03
CA LEU A 4 10.11 -14.99 2.77
C LEU A 4 9.87 -13.56 3.23
N MET A 5 10.45 -13.15 4.37
CA MET A 5 10.32 -11.78 4.88
C MET A 5 10.97 -10.75 3.95
N PHE A 6 12.24 -10.96 3.57
CA PHE A 6 12.94 -10.06 2.66
C PHE A 6 12.23 -9.96 1.32
N PHE A 7 11.75 -11.09 0.81
CA PHE A 7 11.02 -11.13 -0.43
C PHE A 7 9.67 -10.41 -0.34
N ALA A 8 8.94 -10.57 0.77
CA ALA A 8 7.70 -9.84 1.03
C ALA A 8 7.92 -8.31 1.00
N ILE A 9 9.00 -7.83 1.63
CA ILE A 9 9.35 -6.41 1.65
C ILE A 9 9.64 -5.90 0.23
N MET A 10 10.46 -6.62 -0.53
CA MET A 10 10.82 -6.21 -1.90
C MET A 10 9.60 -6.16 -2.82
N ILE A 11 8.81 -7.24 -2.85
CA ILE A 11 7.64 -7.34 -3.72
C ILE A 11 6.52 -6.40 -3.28
N GLY A 12 6.30 -6.27 -1.97
CA GLY A 12 5.33 -5.33 -1.39
C GLY A 12 5.67 -3.88 -1.69
N ALA A 13 6.96 -3.51 -1.63
CA ALA A 13 7.42 -2.18 -2.01
C ALA A 13 7.26 -1.92 -3.53
N GLY A 14 7.56 -2.92 -4.37
CA GLY A 14 7.47 -2.81 -5.82
C GLY A 14 6.03 -2.64 -6.34
N CYS A 15 5.06 -3.33 -5.74
CA CYS A 15 3.69 -3.33 -6.24
C CYS A 15 2.91 -2.02 -5.98
N LEU A 16 3.42 -1.15 -5.10
CA LEU A 16 2.78 0.14 -4.79
C LEU A 16 2.77 1.10 -5.97
N GLN A 17 3.76 0.98 -6.84
CA GLN A 17 3.93 1.90 -7.97
C GLN A 17 2.87 1.69 -9.07
N VAL A 18 2.16 0.56 -9.06
CA VAL A 18 1.24 0.15 -10.13
C VAL A 18 0.04 1.07 -10.25
N TYR A 19 -0.60 1.41 -9.12
CA TYR A 19 -1.82 2.22 -9.11
C TYR A 19 -1.60 3.62 -8.54
N SER A 20 -0.61 3.82 -7.66
CA SER A 20 -0.46 5.10 -6.97
C SER A 20 -0.07 6.27 -7.88
N PHE A 21 0.75 6.03 -8.93
CA PHE A 21 1.17 7.11 -9.83
C PHE A 21 0.16 7.42 -10.95
N GLU A 22 -0.67 6.44 -11.31
CA GLU A 22 -1.55 6.54 -12.47
C GLU A 22 -3.02 6.74 -12.10
N PHE A 23 -3.34 6.85 -10.81
CA PHE A 23 -4.71 7.01 -10.33
C PHE A 23 -5.42 8.22 -10.98
N LEU A 24 -4.71 9.34 -11.16
CA LEU A 24 -5.27 10.54 -11.79
C LEU A 24 -5.53 10.36 -13.30
N ALA A 25 -4.71 9.56 -13.98
CA ALA A 25 -4.92 9.19 -15.38
C ALA A 25 -6.12 8.23 -15.51
N PHE A 26 -6.22 7.26 -14.61
CA PHE A 26 -7.37 6.35 -14.52
C PHE A 26 -8.68 7.11 -14.36
N GLU A 27 -8.74 8.10 -13.46
CA GLU A 27 -9.96 8.90 -13.27
C GLU A 27 -10.41 9.61 -14.55
N ARG A 28 -9.44 10.20 -15.26
CA ARG A 28 -9.71 10.90 -16.52
C ARG A 28 -10.22 9.92 -17.58
N ASP A 29 -9.58 8.78 -17.72
CA ASP A 29 -9.93 7.79 -18.75
C ASP A 29 -11.26 7.07 -18.42
N ALA A 30 -11.57 6.89 -17.13
CA ALA A 30 -12.87 6.41 -16.67
C ALA A 30 -13.99 7.41 -16.97
N SER A 31 -13.74 8.71 -16.81
CA SER A 31 -14.70 9.77 -17.17
C SER A 31 -14.99 9.82 -18.68
N ALA A 32 -14.00 9.42 -19.50
CA ALA A 32 -14.15 9.27 -20.94
C ALA A 32 -14.91 7.98 -21.36
N GLY A 33 -15.32 7.15 -20.40
CA GLY A 33 -16.09 5.93 -20.66
C GLY A 33 -15.24 4.67 -20.86
N THR A 34 -13.96 4.69 -20.49
CA THR A 34 -13.12 3.48 -20.56
C THR A 34 -13.60 2.42 -19.56
N SER A 35 -13.58 1.15 -19.94
CA SER A 35 -13.95 0.04 -19.06
C SER A 35 -12.94 -0.13 -17.91
N VAL A 36 -13.44 -0.13 -16.67
CA VAL A 36 -12.64 -0.35 -15.45
C VAL A 36 -12.01 -1.73 -15.44
N LEU A 37 -12.73 -2.74 -15.90
CA LEU A 37 -12.24 -4.11 -16.02
C LEU A 37 -11.05 -4.21 -16.97
N ALA A 38 -11.10 -3.51 -18.11
CA ALA A 38 -9.98 -3.50 -19.06
C ALA A 38 -8.73 -2.84 -18.46
N TYR A 39 -8.91 -1.73 -17.74
CA TYR A 39 -7.82 -1.07 -17.00
C TYR A 39 -7.21 -2.01 -15.95
N TRP A 40 -8.03 -2.59 -15.09
CA TRP A 40 -7.60 -3.52 -14.04
C TRP A 40 -6.89 -4.76 -14.62
N ALA A 41 -7.43 -5.36 -15.69
CA ALA A 41 -6.87 -6.55 -16.31
C ALA A 41 -5.50 -6.26 -16.94
N SER A 42 -5.38 -5.13 -17.65
CA SER A 42 -4.10 -4.73 -18.25
C SER A 42 -3.02 -4.52 -17.20
N LYS A 43 -3.34 -3.81 -16.10
CA LYS A 43 -2.40 -3.55 -15.00
C LYS A 43 -2.01 -4.83 -14.25
N THR A 44 -2.98 -5.69 -13.99
CA THR A 44 -2.73 -6.97 -13.31
C THR A 44 -1.84 -7.87 -14.17
N LEU A 45 -2.04 -7.89 -15.49
CA LEU A 45 -1.25 -8.73 -16.40
C LEU A 45 0.19 -8.21 -16.59
N CYS A 46 0.38 -6.89 -16.75
CA CYS A 46 1.72 -6.30 -16.81
C CYS A 46 2.49 -6.56 -15.51
N HIS A 47 1.85 -6.33 -14.37
CA HIS A 47 2.50 -6.55 -13.07
C HIS A 47 2.78 -8.04 -12.79
N LEU A 48 1.96 -8.95 -13.33
CA LEU A 48 2.22 -10.39 -13.23
C LEU A 48 3.53 -10.78 -13.91
N PHE A 49 3.84 -10.17 -15.05
CA PHE A 49 5.11 -10.38 -15.75
C PHE A 49 6.31 -9.87 -14.93
N ASP A 50 6.20 -8.67 -14.36
CA ASP A 50 7.24 -8.13 -13.48
C ASP A 50 7.43 -9.01 -12.23
N THR A 51 6.33 -9.48 -11.66
CA THR A 51 6.35 -10.40 -10.51
C THR A 51 7.09 -11.69 -10.85
N PHE A 52 6.86 -12.25 -12.04
CA PHE A 52 7.57 -13.45 -12.52
C PHE A 52 9.09 -13.21 -12.59
N LEU A 53 9.51 -12.10 -13.20
CA LEU A 53 10.93 -11.75 -13.32
C LEU A 53 11.60 -11.49 -11.97
N PHE A 54 10.98 -10.69 -11.09
CA PHE A 54 11.52 -10.40 -9.77
C PHE A 54 11.61 -11.65 -8.90
N THR A 55 10.62 -12.53 -8.97
CA THR A 55 10.66 -13.82 -8.27
C THR A 55 11.82 -14.66 -8.78
N LEU A 56 12.04 -14.71 -10.10
CA LEU A 56 13.09 -15.52 -10.70
C LEU A 56 14.48 -15.05 -10.25
N ILE A 57 14.72 -13.73 -10.33
CA ILE A 57 15.98 -13.11 -9.91
C ILE A 57 16.22 -13.34 -8.40
N PHE A 58 15.18 -13.15 -7.59
CA PHE A 58 15.28 -13.36 -6.15
C PHE A 58 15.57 -14.81 -5.80
N THR A 59 14.81 -15.76 -6.36
CA THR A 59 15.01 -17.19 -6.08
C THR A 59 16.40 -17.65 -6.54
N ALA A 60 16.87 -17.21 -7.71
CA ALA A 60 18.21 -17.54 -8.18
C ALA A 60 19.29 -17.04 -7.20
N THR A 61 19.18 -15.78 -6.75
CA THR A 61 20.12 -15.19 -5.80
C THR A 61 20.06 -15.87 -4.43
N TRP A 62 18.84 -16.15 -3.93
CA TRP A 62 18.61 -16.84 -2.66
C TRP A 62 19.21 -18.24 -2.67
N TYR A 63 19.01 -19.00 -3.76
CA TYR A 63 19.51 -20.36 -3.88
C TYR A 63 21.04 -20.41 -3.90
N LEU A 64 21.70 -19.44 -4.55
CA LEU A 64 23.16 -19.33 -4.58
C LEU A 64 23.77 -19.03 -3.19
N ILE A 65 23.09 -18.21 -2.39
CA ILE A 65 23.57 -17.79 -1.06
C ILE A 65 23.33 -18.87 -0.01
N ILE A 66 22.10 -19.41 0.04
CA ILE A 66 21.67 -20.30 1.12
C ILE A 66 22.02 -21.76 0.83
N GLN A 67 22.25 -22.13 -0.43
CA GLN A 67 22.51 -23.51 -0.86
C GLN A 67 21.46 -24.48 -0.31
N ALA A 68 20.19 -24.16 -0.57
CA ALA A 68 19.06 -24.97 -0.08
C ALA A 68 19.07 -26.38 -0.68
N ASN A 69 18.67 -27.38 0.09
CA ASN A 69 18.73 -28.78 -0.34
C ASN A 69 17.59 -29.16 -1.30
N TYR A 70 16.48 -28.43 -1.28
CA TYR A 70 15.35 -28.68 -2.18
C TYR A 70 15.63 -28.30 -3.64
N ASN A 71 14.82 -28.82 -4.56
CA ASN A 71 14.90 -28.49 -5.99
C ASN A 71 14.57 -27.01 -6.24
N GLY A 72 15.46 -26.28 -6.91
CA GLY A 72 15.29 -24.85 -7.19
C GLY A 72 13.99 -24.47 -7.91
N VAL A 73 13.48 -25.35 -8.79
CA VAL A 73 12.18 -25.11 -9.47
C VAL A 73 11.02 -25.13 -8.48
N TYR A 74 11.08 -26.03 -7.49
CA TYR A 74 10.05 -26.12 -6.46
C TYR A 74 10.08 -24.89 -5.55
N GLY A 75 11.28 -24.46 -5.15
CA GLY A 75 11.45 -23.20 -4.41
C GLY A 75 10.92 -21.99 -5.16
N TYR A 76 11.20 -21.89 -6.46
CA TYR A 76 10.68 -20.82 -7.32
C TYR A 76 9.15 -20.76 -7.30
N CYS A 77 8.48 -21.91 -7.46
CA CYS A 77 7.02 -21.97 -7.41
C CYS A 77 6.46 -21.49 -6.07
N ILE A 78 7.08 -21.85 -4.94
CA ILE A 78 6.65 -21.39 -3.60
C ILE A 78 6.79 -19.87 -3.49
N PHE A 79 7.95 -19.31 -3.86
CA PHE A 79 8.15 -17.86 -3.83
C PHE A 79 7.18 -17.15 -4.78
N PHE A 80 6.91 -17.70 -5.96
CA PHE A 80 5.98 -17.10 -6.92
C PHE A 80 4.55 -17.05 -6.39
N ILE A 81 4.07 -18.13 -5.78
CA ILE A 81 2.72 -18.21 -5.19
C ILE A 81 2.60 -17.25 -4.00
N PHE A 82 3.65 -17.14 -3.19
CA PHE A 82 3.71 -16.15 -2.13
C PHE A 82 3.70 -14.71 -2.69
N ALA A 83 4.48 -14.44 -3.73
CA ALA A 83 4.47 -13.15 -4.43
C ALA A 83 3.08 -12.83 -4.98
N TRP A 84 2.38 -13.81 -5.54
CA TRP A 84 1.02 -13.66 -6.03
C TRP A 84 0.08 -13.14 -4.93
N TRP A 85 0.17 -13.67 -3.71
CA TRP A 85 -0.62 -13.18 -2.58
C TRP A 85 -0.23 -11.75 -2.19
N VAL A 86 1.07 -11.48 -1.98
CA VAL A 86 1.59 -10.18 -1.52
C VAL A 86 1.23 -9.06 -2.49
N THR A 87 1.37 -9.32 -3.79
CA THR A 87 1.03 -8.36 -4.84
C THR A 87 -0.46 -8.09 -4.93
N GLY A 88 -1.31 -9.10 -4.74
CA GLY A 88 -2.76 -8.92 -4.70
C GLY A 88 -3.19 -8.04 -3.52
N PHE A 89 -2.62 -8.29 -2.34
CA PHE A 89 -2.87 -7.48 -1.15
C PHE A 89 -2.35 -6.04 -1.29
N GLY A 90 -1.11 -5.86 -1.76
CA GLY A 90 -0.52 -4.54 -1.96
C GLY A 90 -1.29 -3.71 -2.98
N GLN A 91 -1.75 -4.32 -4.08
CA GLN A 91 -2.64 -3.66 -5.04
C GLN A 91 -3.93 -3.18 -4.38
N LEU A 92 -4.53 -3.95 -3.46
CA LEU A 92 -5.72 -3.51 -2.74
C LEU A 92 -5.42 -2.28 -1.88
N MET A 93 -4.32 -2.33 -1.12
CA MET A 93 -3.93 -1.21 -0.27
C MET A 93 -3.67 0.06 -1.09
N THR A 94 -3.17 -0.03 -2.31
CA THR A 94 -2.90 1.15 -3.16
C THR A 94 -4.16 1.87 -3.63
N VAL A 95 -5.27 1.14 -3.74
CA VAL A 95 -6.55 1.70 -4.18
C VAL A 95 -7.35 2.20 -2.98
N VAL A 96 -7.24 1.54 -1.83
CA VAL A 96 -8.01 1.88 -0.62
C VAL A 96 -7.41 3.05 0.15
N PHE A 97 -6.08 3.13 0.25
CA PHE A 97 -5.39 4.10 1.10
C PHE A 97 -4.47 5.04 0.33
N PRO A 98 -4.19 6.25 0.86
CA PRO A 98 -3.14 7.13 0.34
C PRO A 98 -1.77 6.44 0.31
N MET A 99 -0.92 6.81 -0.65
CA MET A 99 0.36 6.16 -0.96
C MET A 99 1.26 5.91 0.26
N ALA A 100 1.37 6.88 1.18
CA ALA A 100 2.22 6.76 2.37
C ALA A 100 1.76 5.65 3.32
N ILE A 101 0.45 5.57 3.59
CA ILE A 101 -0.14 4.55 4.46
C ILE A 101 -0.16 3.19 3.75
N SER A 102 -0.46 3.22 2.44
CA SER A 102 -0.46 2.04 1.60
C SER A 102 0.89 1.32 1.62
N LEU A 103 2.00 2.08 1.51
CA LEU A 103 3.35 1.52 1.55
C LEU A 103 3.65 0.81 2.86
N LEU A 104 3.30 1.46 3.96
CA LEU A 104 3.49 0.90 5.30
C LEU A 104 2.67 -0.38 5.47
N LEU A 105 1.41 -0.40 5.05
CA LEU A 105 0.54 -1.58 5.16
C LEU A 105 0.96 -2.71 4.22
N ALA A 106 1.32 -2.40 2.98
CA ALA A 106 1.74 -3.39 1.99
C ALA A 106 3.03 -4.11 2.37
N VAL A 107 3.88 -3.51 3.21
CA VAL A 107 5.11 -4.12 3.71
C VAL A 107 4.90 -4.77 5.07
N ILE A 108 4.35 -4.04 6.05
CA ILE A 108 4.23 -4.55 7.43
C ILE A 108 3.28 -5.75 7.49
N VAL A 109 2.13 -5.68 6.83
CA VAL A 109 1.11 -6.74 6.98
C VAL A 109 1.63 -8.10 6.48
N PRO A 110 2.21 -8.24 5.27
CA PRO A 110 2.81 -9.51 4.86
C PRO A 110 3.97 -9.97 5.76
N VAL A 111 4.80 -9.03 6.23
CA VAL A 111 5.93 -9.36 7.13
C VAL A 111 5.42 -9.93 8.45
N GLU A 112 4.43 -9.28 9.08
CA GLU A 112 3.83 -9.74 10.33
C GLU A 112 3.14 -11.09 10.17
N PHE A 113 2.47 -11.33 9.04
CA PHE A 113 1.90 -12.65 8.75
C PHE A 113 2.98 -13.74 8.64
N VAL A 114 4.15 -13.42 8.09
CA VAL A 114 5.26 -14.37 8.02
C VAL A 114 5.93 -14.53 9.38
N THR A 115 6.16 -13.47 10.15
CA THR A 115 6.91 -13.51 11.42
C THR A 115 6.08 -14.01 12.58
N MET A 116 4.96 -13.37 12.87
CA MET A 116 4.13 -13.65 14.04
C MET A 116 3.14 -14.78 13.79
N PHE A 117 2.66 -14.91 12.56
CA PHE A 117 1.63 -15.89 12.18
C PHE A 117 2.16 -16.96 11.20
N GLY A 118 3.47 -17.18 11.16
CA GLY A 118 4.09 -18.23 10.35
C GLY A 118 3.96 -19.64 10.92
N GLY A 119 3.53 -19.77 12.18
CA GLY A 119 3.29 -21.05 12.86
C GLY A 119 4.54 -21.77 13.39
N VAL A 120 5.73 -21.19 13.24
CA VAL A 120 7.00 -21.75 13.75
C VAL A 120 7.30 -21.26 15.17
N SER A 121 7.02 -19.98 15.47
CA SER A 121 7.22 -19.38 16.79
C SER A 121 6.34 -18.13 16.92
N PRO A 122 5.18 -18.19 17.60
CA PRO A 122 4.67 -19.30 18.41
C PRO A 122 4.15 -20.49 17.58
N PRO A 123 4.19 -21.73 18.12
CA PRO A 123 3.51 -22.88 17.51
C PRO A 123 1.99 -22.73 17.59
N ILE A 124 1.27 -23.13 16.54
CA ILE A 124 -0.19 -23.01 16.44
C ILE A 124 -0.93 -23.72 17.57
N SER A 125 -0.34 -24.76 18.15
CA SER A 125 -0.92 -25.46 19.30
C SER A 125 -1.12 -24.52 20.51
N SER A 126 -0.25 -23.51 20.67
CA SER A 126 -0.24 -22.56 21.78
C SER A 126 -1.08 -21.30 21.56
N ASP A 127 -1.57 -21.06 20.34
CA ASP A 127 -2.28 -19.83 19.98
C ASP A 127 -3.72 -19.76 20.51
N GLY A 128 -4.13 -18.56 20.93
CA GLY A 128 -5.53 -18.24 21.22
C GLY A 128 -6.42 -18.29 19.98
N PHE A 129 -7.76 -18.27 20.15
CA PHE A 129 -8.71 -18.37 19.03
C PHE A 129 -8.49 -17.29 17.95
N PHE A 130 -8.27 -16.04 18.37
CA PHE A 130 -8.06 -14.92 17.46
C PHE A 130 -6.74 -15.03 16.68
N GLN A 131 -5.67 -15.45 17.35
CA GLN A 131 -4.37 -15.70 16.71
C GLN A 131 -4.45 -16.85 15.71
N LYS A 132 -5.13 -17.95 16.07
CA LYS A 132 -5.39 -19.06 15.14
C LYS A 132 -6.13 -18.59 13.89
N ALA A 133 -7.17 -17.78 14.05
CA ALA A 133 -7.90 -17.23 12.91
C ALA A 133 -7.01 -16.35 12.03
N ALA A 134 -6.15 -15.50 12.62
CA ALA A 134 -5.18 -14.69 11.90
C ALA A 134 -4.14 -15.55 11.17
N THR A 135 -3.68 -16.65 11.78
CA THR A 135 -2.72 -17.59 11.19
C THR A 135 -3.32 -18.32 9.97
N TYR A 136 -4.57 -18.78 10.04
CA TYR A 136 -5.25 -19.40 8.89
C TYR A 136 -5.67 -18.39 7.82
N PHE A 137 -5.90 -17.14 8.19
CA PHE A 137 -6.17 -16.07 7.23
C PHE A 137 -4.89 -15.48 6.62
N GLY A 138 -3.75 -15.67 7.27
CA GLY A 138 -2.46 -15.21 6.78
C GLY A 138 -1.89 -16.11 5.70
N CYS A 139 -1.06 -15.54 4.83
CA CYS A 139 -0.26 -16.33 3.88
C CYS A 139 0.98 -16.99 4.52
N GLY A 140 1.39 -16.49 5.69
CA GLY A 140 2.67 -16.84 6.30
C GLY A 140 2.76 -18.30 6.74
N TYR A 141 1.69 -18.85 7.32
CA TYR A 141 1.62 -20.25 7.72
C TYR A 141 1.82 -21.19 6.53
N TYR A 142 1.00 -21.04 5.49
CA TYR A 142 1.03 -21.90 4.30
C TYR A 142 2.35 -21.80 3.54
N ALA A 143 2.90 -20.59 3.38
CA ALA A 143 4.19 -20.40 2.71
C ALA A 143 5.36 -20.98 3.54
N THR A 144 5.29 -20.87 4.86
CA THR A 144 6.30 -21.42 5.77
C THR A 144 6.21 -22.94 5.85
N GLU A 145 5.00 -23.53 5.89
CA GLU A 145 4.76 -24.97 5.81
C GLU A 145 5.34 -25.55 4.52
N LEU A 146 5.03 -24.96 3.36
CA LEU A 146 5.55 -25.38 2.06
C LEU A 146 7.08 -25.36 2.01
N LEU A 147 7.70 -24.25 2.44
CA LEU A 147 9.16 -24.10 2.37
C LEU A 147 9.87 -25.04 3.36
N THR A 148 9.30 -25.21 4.55
CA THR A 148 9.85 -26.08 5.59
C THR A 148 9.75 -27.55 5.20
N MET A 149 8.61 -27.95 4.64
CA MET A 149 8.42 -29.31 4.11
C MET A 149 9.28 -29.58 2.87
N ALA A 150 9.50 -28.59 2.01
CA ALA A 150 10.42 -28.70 0.88
C ALA A 150 11.83 -29.08 1.34
N GLU A 151 12.32 -28.41 2.39
CA GLU A 151 13.66 -28.66 2.93
C GLU A 151 13.73 -30.02 3.62
N PHE A 152 12.73 -30.36 4.46
CA PHE A 152 12.74 -31.63 5.18
C PHE A 152 12.61 -32.86 4.26
N THR A 153 11.82 -32.77 3.20
CA THR A 153 11.67 -33.88 2.23
C THR A 153 12.89 -34.07 1.32
N ALA A 154 13.74 -33.06 1.20
CA ALA A 154 14.98 -33.13 0.42
C ALA A 154 16.17 -33.70 1.22
N LEU A 155 16.07 -33.75 2.55
CA LEU A 155 17.13 -34.29 3.41
C LEU A 155 17.16 -35.84 3.37
N PRO A 156 18.34 -36.45 3.58
CA PRO A 156 18.46 -37.90 3.71
C PRO A 156 17.54 -38.46 4.80
N SER A 157 16.93 -39.64 4.56
CA SER A 157 15.97 -40.31 5.46
C SER A 157 16.46 -40.43 6.91
N ASN A 158 17.76 -40.55 7.10
CA ASN A 158 18.44 -40.72 8.39
C ASN A 158 18.28 -39.51 9.33
N ILE A 159 17.96 -38.33 8.78
CA ILE A 159 17.82 -37.07 9.51
C ILE A 159 16.35 -36.82 9.91
N LEU A 160 15.40 -37.34 9.14
CA LEU A 160 13.96 -37.25 9.43
C LEU A 160 13.56 -38.04 10.68
N ASP A 161 14.33 -39.08 11.03
CA ASP A 161 14.14 -39.88 12.25
C ASP A 161 14.69 -39.22 13.53
N LEU A 162 15.33 -38.04 13.44
CA LEU A 162 15.68 -37.29 14.65
C LEU A 162 14.40 -36.77 15.32
N ASN A 163 14.21 -37.15 16.60
CA ASN A 163 13.07 -36.73 17.43
C ASN A 163 12.78 -35.22 17.37
N VAL A 164 13.80 -34.36 17.23
CA VAL A 164 13.65 -32.89 17.13
C VAL A 164 12.89 -32.45 15.87
N VAL A 165 13.11 -33.14 14.73
CA VAL A 165 12.44 -32.83 13.46
C VAL A 165 11.01 -33.37 13.49
N ALA A 166 10.82 -34.59 13.98
CA ALA A 166 9.50 -35.19 14.18
C ALA A 166 8.64 -34.35 15.14
N ASP A 167 9.19 -33.88 16.26
CA ASP A 167 8.49 -33.02 17.23
C ASP A 167 8.16 -31.64 16.65
N THR A 168 9.01 -31.08 15.78
CA THR A 168 8.74 -29.79 15.12
C THR A 168 7.60 -29.93 14.10
N VAL A 169 7.62 -31.00 13.30
CA VAL A 169 6.59 -31.30 12.30
C VAL A 169 5.24 -31.60 12.97
N HIS A 170 5.24 -32.45 14.01
CA HIS A 170 4.05 -32.77 14.78
C HIS A 170 3.54 -31.60 15.64
N GLY A 171 4.45 -30.82 16.23
CA GLY A 171 4.14 -29.65 17.04
C GLY A 171 3.54 -28.49 16.24
N CYS A 172 3.98 -28.31 14.99
CA CYS A 172 3.44 -27.31 14.06
C CYS A 172 2.20 -27.81 13.28
N LYS A 173 1.81 -29.10 13.43
CA LYS A 173 0.75 -29.78 12.67
C LYS A 173 0.95 -29.74 11.14
N TYR A 174 2.19 -29.70 10.70
CA TYR A 174 2.52 -29.81 9.28
C TYR A 174 2.35 -31.27 8.86
N GLY A 175 1.20 -31.66 8.33
CA GLY A 175 0.91 -33.10 8.22
C GLY A 175 -0.43 -33.41 7.60
N SER A 176 -0.49 -33.34 6.29
CA SER A 176 -1.50 -34.02 5.49
C SER A 176 -0.84 -34.54 4.23
N SER A 177 -1.18 -35.74 3.76
CA SER A 177 -0.69 -36.28 2.48
C SER A 177 -0.96 -35.35 1.27
N TYR A 178 -1.76 -34.29 1.44
CA TYR A 178 -2.12 -33.30 0.42
C TYR A 178 -1.70 -31.86 0.78
N TYR A 179 -0.72 -31.66 1.67
CA TYR A 179 -0.29 -30.32 2.13
C TYR A 179 0.06 -29.39 0.95
N ILE A 180 0.78 -29.90 -0.05
CA ILE A 180 1.19 -29.11 -1.23
C ILE A 180 -0.02 -28.54 -1.97
N LEU A 181 -0.97 -29.41 -2.37
CA LEU A 181 -2.12 -28.98 -3.15
C LEU A 181 -3.02 -28.04 -2.34
N ARG A 182 -3.23 -28.34 -1.06
CA ARG A 182 -4.04 -27.52 -0.15
C ARG A 182 -3.46 -26.11 -0.05
N ASP A 183 -2.18 -25.99 0.28
CA ASP A 183 -1.54 -24.71 0.59
C ASP A 183 -1.41 -23.84 -0.66
N VAL A 184 -1.07 -24.46 -1.80
CA VAL A 184 -1.04 -23.79 -3.10
C VAL A 184 -2.43 -23.27 -3.48
N CYS A 185 -3.47 -24.10 -3.37
CA CYS A 185 -4.84 -23.69 -3.69
C CYS A 185 -5.32 -22.55 -2.80
N ILE A 186 -5.03 -22.60 -1.49
CA ILE A 186 -5.40 -21.53 -0.55
C ILE A 186 -4.67 -20.23 -0.90
N LEU A 187 -3.35 -20.26 -1.10
CA LEU A 187 -2.58 -19.05 -1.42
C LEU A 187 -3.00 -18.43 -2.76
N VAL A 188 -3.21 -19.25 -3.79
CA VAL A 188 -3.68 -18.78 -5.10
C VAL A 188 -5.10 -18.20 -4.98
N GLY A 189 -6.00 -18.91 -4.29
CA GLY A 189 -7.38 -18.49 -4.07
C GLY A 189 -7.47 -17.17 -3.30
N MET A 190 -6.71 -17.03 -2.22
CA MET A 190 -6.63 -15.79 -1.45
C MET A 190 -6.06 -14.64 -2.28
N GLY A 191 -4.98 -14.88 -3.03
CA GLY A 191 -4.42 -13.87 -3.93
C GLY A 191 -5.40 -13.43 -5.03
N LEU A 192 -6.29 -14.32 -5.47
CA LEU A 192 -7.36 -14.00 -6.41
C LEU A 192 -8.47 -13.19 -5.73
N ILE A 193 -8.89 -13.56 -4.51
CA ILE A 193 -9.86 -12.80 -3.71
C ILE A 193 -9.41 -11.36 -3.54
N TRP A 194 -8.15 -11.13 -3.16
CA TRP A 194 -7.62 -9.77 -3.00
C TRP A 194 -7.70 -8.93 -4.28
N ARG A 195 -7.44 -9.55 -5.44
CA ARG A 195 -7.56 -8.89 -6.75
C ARG A 195 -9.01 -8.66 -7.18
N LEU A 196 -9.93 -9.55 -6.81
CA LEU A 196 -11.36 -9.30 -7.02
C LEU A 196 -11.85 -8.16 -6.13
N CYS A 197 -11.35 -8.07 -4.90
CA CYS A 197 -11.61 -6.93 -4.03
C CYS A 197 -11.07 -5.62 -4.63
N THR A 198 -9.91 -5.62 -5.29
CA THR A 198 -9.40 -4.41 -5.96
C THR A 198 -10.31 -3.98 -7.10
N LEU A 199 -10.76 -4.91 -7.93
CA LEU A 199 -11.72 -4.63 -9.01
C LEU A 199 -13.04 -4.08 -8.46
N ALA A 200 -13.61 -4.74 -7.44
CA ALA A 200 -14.84 -4.29 -6.80
C ALA A 200 -14.71 -2.87 -6.22
N TRP A 201 -13.57 -2.56 -5.62
CA TRP A 201 -13.31 -1.23 -5.06
C TRP A 201 -13.17 -0.15 -6.14
N LEU A 202 -12.52 -0.46 -7.26
CA LEU A 202 -12.43 0.46 -8.40
C LEU A 202 -13.81 0.76 -9.01
N GLU A 203 -14.66 -0.27 -9.16
CA GLU A 203 -16.04 -0.11 -9.65
C GLU A 203 -16.89 0.74 -8.68
N ILE A 204 -16.72 0.54 -7.37
CA ILE A 204 -17.34 1.36 -6.32
C ILE A 204 -16.93 2.83 -6.50
N ILE A 205 -15.65 3.13 -6.62
CA ILE A 205 -15.15 4.51 -6.79
C ILE A 205 -15.78 5.18 -8.02
N VAL A 206 -15.84 4.47 -9.15
CA VAL A 206 -16.41 5.01 -10.40
C VAL A 206 -17.92 5.23 -10.27
N LYS A 207 -18.64 4.29 -9.66
CA LYS A 207 -20.09 4.40 -9.44
C LYS A 207 -20.44 5.58 -8.52
N TYR A 208 -19.81 5.67 -7.35
CA TYR A 208 -20.08 6.74 -6.39
C TYR A 208 -19.74 8.13 -6.94
N ARG A 209 -18.70 8.25 -7.77
CA ARG A 209 -18.37 9.53 -8.40
C ARG A 209 -19.33 9.92 -9.52
N ARG A 210 -19.87 8.94 -10.26
CA ARG A 210 -20.90 9.17 -11.29
C ARG A 210 -22.23 9.64 -10.68
N ASP A 211 -22.56 9.14 -9.48
CA ASP A 211 -23.80 9.46 -8.76
C ASP A 211 -23.73 10.78 -7.96
N GLY A 212 -22.55 11.43 -7.89
CA GLY A 212 -22.33 12.71 -7.24
C GLY A 212 -21.67 12.60 -5.86
N LEU A 213 -20.73 13.51 -5.57
CA LEU A 213 -19.91 13.58 -4.35
C LEU A 213 -20.71 13.85 -3.06
N ASP A 214 -22.04 13.89 -3.12
CA ASP A 214 -22.92 14.28 -2.02
C ASP A 214 -23.14 13.15 -0.99
N SER A 215 -22.93 11.89 -1.37
CA SER A 215 -23.12 10.74 -0.46
C SER A 215 -21.85 10.31 0.28
N MET A 216 -20.66 10.70 -0.18
CA MET A 216 -19.38 10.21 0.34
C MET A 216 -18.67 11.24 1.24
N LEU A 217 -18.96 12.53 1.08
CA LEU A 217 -18.40 13.61 1.89
C LEU A 217 -18.54 13.39 3.41
N PRO A 218 -19.69 12.89 3.93
CA PRO A 218 -19.83 12.66 5.36
C PRO A 218 -18.94 11.53 5.86
N TRP A 219 -18.79 10.43 5.10
CA TRP A 219 -18.03 9.26 5.52
C TRP A 219 -16.52 9.48 5.40
N LEU A 220 -16.06 10.10 4.31
CA LEU A 220 -14.65 10.49 4.14
C LEU A 220 -14.23 11.57 5.14
N ALA A 221 -15.09 12.56 5.42
CA ALA A 221 -14.84 13.54 6.48
C ALA A 221 -14.70 12.84 7.84
N HIS A 222 -15.58 11.89 8.16
CA HIS A 222 -15.49 11.14 9.42
C HIS A 222 -14.22 10.30 9.52
N LEU A 223 -13.76 9.72 8.41
CA LEU A 223 -12.55 8.90 8.38
C LEU A 223 -11.29 9.77 8.48
N ILE A 224 -11.23 10.87 7.74
CA ILE A 224 -10.14 11.85 7.81
C ILE A 224 -10.05 12.49 9.21
N ASP A 225 -11.19 12.83 9.81
CA ASP A 225 -11.24 13.41 11.16
C ASP A 225 -10.86 12.38 12.24
N TYR A 226 -11.25 11.11 12.06
CA TYR A 226 -10.78 10.00 12.90
C TYR A 226 -9.26 9.78 12.80
N PHE A 227 -8.69 9.88 11.59
CA PHE A 227 -7.24 9.75 11.41
C PHE A 227 -6.48 10.97 11.96
N ASN A 228 -6.98 12.19 11.74
CA ASN A 228 -6.36 13.42 12.27
C ASN A 228 -6.37 13.45 13.80
N THR A 229 -7.48 13.11 14.44
CA THR A 229 -7.59 13.10 15.91
C THR A 229 -6.74 12.01 16.57
N LYS A 230 -6.51 10.88 15.90
CA LYS A 230 -5.77 9.75 16.47
C LYS A 230 -4.27 9.78 16.20
N PHE A 231 -3.82 10.38 15.09
CA PHE A 231 -2.40 10.43 14.70
C PHE A 231 -1.75 11.81 14.83
N ASN A 232 -2.52 12.87 15.03
CA ASN A 232 -1.99 14.19 15.33
C ASN A 232 -2.59 14.69 16.66
N PRO A 233 -2.12 14.20 17.82
CA PRO A 233 -2.37 14.90 19.07
C PRO A 233 -1.59 16.21 19.01
N VAL A 234 -2.13 17.20 18.31
CA VAL A 234 -1.72 18.58 18.49
C VAL A 234 -1.83 18.82 19.99
N VAL A 235 -0.68 19.07 20.60
CA VAL A 235 -0.51 19.50 21.97
C VAL A 235 -1.56 20.59 22.22
N LYS A 236 -2.64 20.22 22.91
CA LYS A 236 -3.55 21.21 23.48
C LYS A 236 -2.75 21.86 24.59
N ASP A 237 -2.09 22.98 24.26
CA ASP A 237 -1.59 23.90 25.28
C ASP A 237 -2.76 24.24 26.22
N PRO A 238 -2.67 23.87 27.51
CA PRO A 238 -3.80 24.02 28.41
C PRO A 238 -3.75 25.38 29.08
N ASP A 239 -3.66 26.49 28.34
CA ASP A 239 -3.66 27.83 28.97
C ASP A 239 -4.11 28.94 28.01
N SER A 240 -5.43 29.16 27.88
CA SER A 240 -5.93 30.51 27.66
C SER A 240 -7.42 30.63 27.97
N HIS A 241 -7.75 31.65 28.77
CA HIS A 241 -9.07 32.21 29.07
C HIS A 241 -9.86 31.66 30.27
N LYS A 242 -9.41 32.04 31.46
CA LYS A 242 -10.33 32.58 32.47
C LYS A 242 -10.67 34.03 32.10
N PRO A 243 -11.94 34.41 31.92
CA PRO A 243 -12.33 35.81 31.87
C PRO A 243 -12.25 36.39 33.28
N ARG A 244 -11.62 37.56 33.37
CA ARG A 244 -11.42 38.33 34.59
C ARG A 244 -12.60 39.30 34.70
N ASP A 245 -13.37 39.15 35.78
CA ASP A 245 -14.40 40.10 36.18
C ASP A 245 -13.81 41.50 36.30
N GLN A 246 -14.47 42.48 35.68
CA GLN A 246 -14.42 43.88 36.11
C GLN A 246 -15.73 44.56 35.70
N ASP A 247 -16.58 44.73 36.70
CA ASP A 247 -17.73 45.62 36.72
C ASP A 247 -17.31 47.09 36.60
N GLU A 248 -18.34 47.90 36.38
CA GLU A 248 -18.47 49.32 36.69
C GLU A 248 -18.24 50.35 35.56
N HIS A 249 -19.41 50.77 35.08
CA HIS A 249 -19.90 52.16 35.13
C HIS A 249 -19.47 53.18 34.07
N SER A 250 -20.55 53.76 33.53
CA SER A 250 -20.74 55.20 33.28
C SER A 250 -20.18 55.81 32.01
N GLN A 251 -21.14 56.02 31.10
CA GLN A 251 -21.60 57.35 30.65
C GLN A 251 -20.67 58.27 29.86
N VAL A 252 -21.27 58.81 28.78
CA VAL A 252 -20.99 60.11 28.12
C VAL A 252 -19.70 60.09 27.30
N GLY A 253 -19.59 60.58 26.05
CA GLY A 253 -20.37 61.46 25.20
C GLY A 253 -19.38 62.06 24.19
N GLU A 254 -19.88 62.59 23.07
CA GLU A 254 -19.20 63.50 22.14
C GLU A 254 -18.02 62.94 21.31
N ALA A 255 -18.14 62.81 19.98
CA ALA A 255 -18.17 63.85 18.94
C ALA A 255 -16.79 64.48 18.62
N SER A 256 -16.36 64.20 17.39
CA SER A 256 -15.69 65.10 16.43
C SER A 256 -14.25 65.61 16.63
N THR A 257 -13.45 65.25 15.61
CA THR A 257 -12.54 66.12 14.81
C THR A 257 -11.20 66.63 15.35
N SER A 258 -10.18 66.24 14.57
CA SER A 258 -9.18 67.10 13.90
C SER A 258 -7.92 67.57 14.64
N SER A 259 -6.79 67.33 13.95
CA SER A 259 -5.54 68.13 13.91
C SER A 259 -4.70 68.12 15.19
N THR A 260 -3.36 68.16 15.22
CA THR A 260 -2.32 68.51 14.25
C THR A 260 -0.97 68.09 14.87
N GLY A 261 0.01 67.71 14.04
CA GLY A 261 1.42 68.11 14.20
C GLY A 261 2.30 67.41 15.25
N GLY A 262 3.50 67.00 14.81
CA GLY A 262 4.64 66.77 15.72
C GLY A 262 5.55 65.63 15.29
N GLU A 263 6.55 65.93 14.48
CA GLU A 263 7.67 65.05 14.11
C GLU A 263 8.42 64.49 15.32
N SER A 264 8.83 63.22 15.26
CA SER A 264 10.21 62.83 15.61
C SER A 264 10.58 61.46 15.06
N ILE A 265 11.81 61.41 14.58
CA ILE A 265 12.50 60.35 13.85
C ILE A 265 12.89 59.21 14.79
N SER A 266 12.67 57.96 14.39
CA SER A 266 13.63 56.87 14.64
C SER A 266 13.32 55.64 13.77
N ASP A 267 14.38 55.12 13.19
CA ASP A 267 14.46 54.04 12.21
C ASP A 267 13.99 52.69 12.75
N THR A 268 13.29 51.90 11.93
CA THR A 268 13.85 50.73 11.22
C THR A 268 12.74 49.77 10.72
N GLY A 269 12.75 49.50 9.41
CA GLY A 269 12.51 48.14 8.91
C GLY A 269 11.10 47.72 8.53
N ALA A 270 10.42 48.45 7.63
CA ALA A 270 9.27 47.91 6.91
C ALA A 270 9.68 47.18 5.62
N SER A 271 9.20 45.95 5.52
CA SER A 271 8.70 45.24 4.33
C SER A 271 8.63 46.02 3.01
N SER A 272 9.19 45.43 1.93
CA SER A 272 8.65 45.61 0.58
C SER A 272 8.97 44.43 -0.35
N SER A 273 7.93 43.66 -0.67
CA SER A 273 7.49 43.32 -2.04
C SER A 273 8.50 43.33 -3.21
N VAL A 274 8.70 42.17 -3.82
CA VAL A 274 9.06 41.97 -5.24
C VAL A 274 8.31 40.70 -5.67
N SER A 275 7.21 40.66 -6.42
CA SER A 275 6.84 41.29 -7.70
C SER A 275 7.83 41.04 -8.83
N ARG A 276 7.75 39.84 -9.45
CA ARG A 276 8.13 39.66 -10.86
C ARG A 276 7.09 38.82 -11.60
N ARG A 277 6.25 39.55 -12.34
CA ARG A 277 5.69 39.11 -13.62
C ARG A 277 6.85 38.91 -14.60
N ILE A 278 6.83 37.82 -15.38
CA ILE A 278 7.30 37.86 -16.77
C ILE A 278 6.11 37.45 -17.63
N SER A 279 5.69 38.40 -18.45
CA SER A 279 4.62 38.32 -19.42
C SER A 279 5.13 37.70 -20.73
N ALA A 280 4.17 37.14 -21.46
CA ALA A 280 4.25 36.54 -22.77
C ALA A 280 4.91 37.40 -23.87
N ALA A 281 5.64 36.70 -24.75
CA ALA A 281 5.79 36.95 -26.19
C ALA A 281 6.25 35.59 -26.78
N GLY A 282 5.79 35.06 -27.90
CA GLY A 282 4.86 35.52 -28.91
C GLY A 282 4.61 34.35 -29.87
N VAL A 283 3.41 34.37 -30.44
CA VAL A 283 2.87 33.57 -31.55
C VAL A 283 3.89 33.26 -32.66
N ARG A 284 3.99 31.98 -33.07
CA ARG A 284 4.12 31.62 -34.49
C ARG A 284 3.57 30.23 -34.82
N THR A 285 2.40 30.29 -35.43
CA THR A 285 1.81 29.37 -36.39
C THR A 285 2.83 28.67 -37.29
N ARG A 286 2.70 27.33 -37.44
CA ARG A 286 2.89 26.66 -38.74
C ARG A 286 2.02 25.42 -38.83
N ARG A 287 0.87 25.63 -39.47
CA ARG A 287 0.05 24.63 -40.17
C ARG A 287 0.77 24.37 -41.50
N ALA A 288 1.07 23.11 -41.81
CA ALA A 288 1.47 22.70 -43.16
C ALA A 288 0.69 21.44 -43.53
N THR A 289 -0.42 21.66 -44.22
CA THR A 289 -1.08 20.71 -45.12
C THR A 289 -0.39 20.77 -46.49
N SER A 290 0.04 19.64 -47.03
CA SER A 290 0.26 19.40 -48.47
C SER A 290 0.54 17.90 -48.61
N SER A 291 -0.47 17.07 -48.90
CA SER A 291 -0.97 16.68 -50.23
C SER A 291 -0.03 15.71 -50.98
N HIS A 292 -0.57 14.51 -51.20
CA HIS A 292 -0.24 13.54 -52.24
C HIS A 292 0.53 14.07 -53.46
N ILE A 293 1.61 13.38 -53.84
CA ILE A 293 1.94 13.08 -55.23
C ILE A 293 2.42 11.62 -55.33
N SER A 294 1.73 10.88 -56.19
CA SER A 294 2.07 9.58 -56.77
C SER A 294 3.18 9.74 -57.82
N ASN A 295 4.15 8.83 -57.88
CA ASN A 295 4.53 8.07 -59.09
C ASN A 295 5.90 7.38 -58.97
N ALA A 296 5.90 6.09 -59.33
CA ALA A 296 6.89 5.31 -60.09
C ALA A 296 8.38 5.70 -60.03
N VAL A 297 9.24 4.78 -59.58
CA VAL A 297 9.97 3.75 -60.37
C VAL A 297 10.25 2.56 -59.47
#